data_AF-A0A9X2YP90-F1
#
_entry.id   AF-A0A9X2YP90-F1
#
_cell.length_a   1.000
_cell.length_b   1.000
_cell.length_c   1.000
_cell.angle_alpha   90.00
_cell.angle_beta   90.00
_cell.angle_gamma   90.00
#
_symmetry.space_group_name_H-M   'P 1'
#
loop_
_entity.id
_entity.type
_entity.pdbx_description
1 polymer ?
#
loop_
_entity_poly.entity_id
_entity_poly.type
_entity_poly.pdbx_seq_one_letter_code
_entity_poly.pdbx_strand_id
1 'polypeptide(L)'
;MTVKDDLLADFPHVYPALPRDRVERLLTLLDQSAGTEGTLATSIATSLEPLAPEVAGRIKSYKSSDDVDDYVRILRGAIVLLLQRWDGQPPDADAVSAAVRDLEAED
;
A
#
# COMPACT_ATOMS: atom_id res chain seq x y z
N MET A 1 13.63 -6.03 10.01
CA MET A 1 12.86 -5.54 8.86
C MET A 1 11.45 -5.42 9.36
N THR A 2 10.92 -4.21 9.38
CA THR A 2 9.53 -3.95 9.79
C THR A 2 8.63 -3.98 8.55
N VAL A 3 7.33 -4.18 8.76
CA VAL A 3 6.29 -4.04 7.74
C VAL A 3 6.40 -2.72 6.97
N LYS A 4 6.88 -1.67 7.64
CA LYS A 4 7.17 -0.35 7.07
C LYS A 4 8.40 -0.33 6.17
N ASP A 5 9.52 -0.92 6.59
CA ASP A 5 10.72 -1.04 5.74
C ASP A 5 10.38 -1.78 4.44
N ASP A 6 9.53 -2.81 4.58
CA ASP A 6 8.99 -3.57 3.49
C ASP A 6 8.13 -2.69 2.56
N LEU A 7 7.18 -1.94 3.11
CA LEU A 7 6.37 -1.05 2.29
C LEU A 7 7.18 0.01 1.55
N LEU A 8 8.18 0.61 2.21
CA LEU A 8 9.08 1.59 1.60
C LEU A 8 9.95 0.99 0.49
N ALA A 9 10.29 -0.29 0.58
CA ALA A 9 11.00 -0.99 -0.47
C ALA A 9 10.11 -1.29 -1.69
N ASP A 10 8.81 -1.52 -1.47
CA ASP A 10 7.86 -1.79 -2.57
C ASP A 10 7.35 -0.52 -3.24
N PHE A 11 7.25 0.57 -2.48
CA PHE A 11 6.63 1.81 -2.92
C PHE A 11 7.20 2.34 -4.25
N PRO A 12 8.54 2.38 -4.47
CA PRO A 12 9.14 2.81 -5.74
C PRO A 12 8.84 1.90 -6.95
N HIS A 13 8.40 0.66 -6.70
CA HIS A 13 8.03 -0.30 -7.75
C HIS A 13 6.55 -0.19 -8.11
N VAL A 14 5.70 0.08 -7.12
CA VAL A 14 4.26 0.32 -7.30
C VAL A 14 4.00 1.71 -7.87
N TYR A 15 4.86 2.65 -7.51
CA TYR A 15 4.76 4.07 -7.84
C TYR A 15 6.13 4.60 -8.30
N PRO A 16 6.26 5.38 -9.39
CA PRO A 16 5.23 6.05 -10.22
C PRO A 16 4.73 5.22 -11.42
N ALA A 17 4.95 3.91 -11.43
CA ALA A 17 4.56 3.05 -12.55
C ALA A 17 3.04 3.00 -12.80
N LEU A 18 2.22 3.34 -11.80
CA LEU A 18 0.76 3.35 -11.91
C LEU A 18 0.18 4.74 -12.17
N PRO A 19 -0.73 4.89 -13.16
CA PRO A 19 -1.49 6.10 -13.35
C PRO A 19 -2.50 6.31 -12.22
N ARG A 20 -2.94 7.56 -12.01
CA ARG A 20 -3.81 7.96 -10.89
C ARG A 20 -5.07 7.10 -10.75
N ASP A 21 -5.73 6.75 -11.85
CA ASP A 21 -6.94 5.90 -11.86
C ASP A 21 -6.67 4.50 -11.28
N ARG A 22 -5.45 3.97 -11.51
CA ARG A 22 -5.02 2.69 -10.96
C ARG A 22 -4.69 2.78 -9.48
N VAL A 23 -4.14 3.91 -9.05
CA VAL A 23 -3.89 4.22 -7.62
C VAL A 23 -5.21 4.40 -6.86
N GLU A 24 -6.20 5.07 -7.44
CA GLU A 24 -7.54 5.21 -6.86
C GLU A 24 -8.26 3.85 -6.78
N ARG A 25 -8.12 3.02 -7.82
CA ARG A 25 -8.64 1.65 -7.81
C ARG A 25 -7.96 0.78 -6.77
N LEU A 26 -6.65 0.95 -6.58
CA LEU A 26 -5.88 0.27 -5.53
C LEU A 26 -6.43 0.63 -4.15
N LEU A 27 -6.64 1.92 -3.87
CA LEU A 27 -7.25 2.38 -2.62
C LEU A 27 -8.64 1.76 -2.38
N THR A 28 -9.47 1.73 -3.43
CA THR A 28 -10.82 1.15 -3.34
C THR A 28 -10.79 -0.33 -2.97
N LEU A 29 -9.83 -1.10 -3.51
CA LEU A 29 -9.67 -2.52 -3.20
C LEU A 29 -9.21 -2.73 -1.75
N LEU A 30 -8.29 -1.87 -1.27
CA LEU A 30 -7.83 -1.91 0.12
C LEU A 30 -8.96 -1.54 1.10
N ASP A 31 -9.76 -0.52 0.78
CA ASP A 31 -10.94 -0.11 1.57
C ASP A 31 -11.99 -1.22 1.68
N GLN A 32 -12.24 -1.95 0.59
CA GLN A 32 -13.19 -3.07 0.58
C GLN A 32 -12.72 -4.24 1.45
N SER A 33 -11.41 -4.40 1.62
CA SER A 33 -10.83 -5.50 2.39
C SER A 33 -10.81 -5.27 3.89
N ALA A 34 -10.74 -4.01 4.34
CA ALA A 34 -10.71 -3.62 5.74
C ALA A 34 -12.01 -3.94 6.52
N GLY A 35 -13.08 -4.33 5.83
CA GLY A 35 -14.37 -4.66 6.44
C GLY A 35 -14.55 -6.13 6.87
N THR A 36 -13.56 -6.99 6.67
CA THR A 36 -13.71 -8.44 6.88
C THR A 36 -12.46 -9.04 7.53
N GLU A 37 -12.52 -9.21 8.85
CA GLU A 37 -11.41 -9.74 9.67
C GLU A 37 -11.02 -11.19 9.29
N GLY A 38 -9.71 -11.45 9.26
CA GLY A 38 -9.09 -12.75 9.51
C GLY A 38 -8.98 -13.75 8.36
N THR A 39 -9.61 -13.54 7.19
CA THR A 39 -9.58 -14.52 6.08
C THR A 39 -9.17 -13.97 4.71
N LEU A 40 -8.82 -12.69 4.62
CA LEU A 40 -8.66 -12.00 3.33
C LEU A 40 -7.25 -11.64 2.88
N ALA A 41 -6.18 -11.99 3.62
CA ALA A 41 -4.80 -11.74 3.14
C ALA A 41 -4.58 -12.27 1.71
N THR A 42 -5.04 -13.50 1.44
CA THR A 42 -4.98 -14.12 0.11
C THR A 42 -5.88 -13.43 -0.91
N SER A 43 -7.07 -12.99 -0.50
CA SER A 43 -8.04 -12.31 -1.37
C SER A 43 -7.60 -10.89 -1.74
N ILE A 44 -6.97 -10.17 -0.80
CA ILE A 44 -6.32 -8.88 -1.04
C ILE A 44 -5.19 -9.10 -2.03
N ALA A 45 -4.26 -9.99 -1.73
CA ALA A 45 -3.12 -10.24 -2.60
C ALA A 45 -3.54 -10.64 -4.02
N THR A 46 -4.56 -11.50 -4.16
CA THR A 46 -5.11 -11.90 -5.48
C THR A 46 -5.73 -10.71 -6.21
N SER A 47 -6.40 -9.80 -5.49
CA SER A 47 -6.99 -8.59 -6.08
C SER A 47 -5.95 -7.55 -6.47
N LEU A 48 -4.82 -7.51 -5.75
CA LEU A 48 -3.70 -6.61 -6.01
C LEU A 48 -2.77 -7.10 -7.12
N GLU A 49 -2.68 -8.41 -7.34
CA GLU A 49 -1.79 -9.05 -8.33
C GLU A 49 -1.82 -8.42 -9.74
N PRO A 50 -2.98 -8.05 -10.33
CA PRO A 50 -3.01 -7.40 -11.65
C PRO A 50 -2.61 -5.91 -11.65
N LEU A 51 -2.43 -5.28 -10.48
CA LEU A 51 -2.09 -3.86 -10.33
C LEU A 51 -0.70 -3.65 -9.73
N ALA A 52 -0.33 -4.46 -8.74
CA ALA A 52 0.89 -4.37 -7.96
C ALA A 52 1.34 -5.80 -7.56
N PRO A 53 1.90 -6.57 -8.50
CA PRO A 53 2.29 -7.96 -8.26
C PRO A 53 3.37 -8.11 -7.18
N GLU A 54 4.24 -7.12 -7.02
CA GLU A 54 5.27 -7.08 -5.97
C GLU A 54 4.62 -7.00 -4.58
N VAL A 55 3.63 -6.12 -4.43
CA VAL A 55 2.85 -5.97 -3.19
C VAL A 55 2.04 -7.23 -2.90
N ALA A 56 1.41 -7.81 -3.91
CA ALA A 56 0.69 -9.07 -3.77
C ALA A 56 1.62 -10.20 -3.30
N GLY A 57 2.82 -10.28 -3.88
CA GLY A 57 3.86 -11.22 -3.46
C GLY A 57 4.28 -11.00 -2.01
N ARG A 58 4.43 -9.74 -1.59
CA ARG A 58 4.79 -9.41 -0.21
C ARG A 58 3.70 -9.81 0.78
N ILE A 59 2.44 -9.47 0.50
CA ILE A 59 1.31 -9.86 1.35
C ILE A 59 1.23 -11.39 1.48
N LYS A 60 1.44 -12.14 0.40
CA LYS A 60 1.49 -13.62 0.41
C LYS A 60 2.68 -14.19 1.21
N SER A 61 3.73 -13.39 1.45
CA SER A 61 4.93 -13.83 2.15
C SER A 61 4.83 -13.72 3.68
N TYR A 62 3.91 -12.88 4.19
CA TYR A 62 3.67 -12.75 5.62
C TYR A 62 3.04 -14.03 6.18
N LYS A 63 3.49 -14.40 7.38
CA LYS A 63 3.00 -15.58 8.10
C LYS A 63 1.96 -15.25 9.16
N SER A 64 1.96 -14.00 9.64
CA SER A 64 0.97 -13.48 10.59
C SER A 64 -0.09 -12.68 9.84
N SER A 65 -1.35 -12.84 10.23
CA SER A 65 -2.43 -11.96 9.79
C SER A 65 -2.19 -10.51 10.25
N ASP A 66 -1.60 -10.34 11.43
CA ASP A 66 -1.34 -9.01 12.01
C ASP A 66 -0.36 -8.22 11.14
N ASP A 67 0.69 -8.87 10.61
CA ASP A 67 1.66 -8.24 9.70
C ASP A 67 1.00 -7.82 8.38
N VAL A 68 0.03 -8.62 7.89
CA VAL A 68 -0.74 -8.29 6.67
C VAL A 68 -1.64 -7.09 6.92
N ASP A 69 -2.36 -7.09 8.05
CA ASP A 69 -3.29 -6.03 8.39
C ASP A 69 -2.55 -4.70 8.63
N ASP A 70 -1.40 -4.75 9.31
CA ASP A 70 -0.52 -3.58 9.47
C ASP A 70 0.02 -3.10 8.13
N TYR A 71 0.45 -4.01 7.25
CA TYR A 71 0.95 -3.64 5.93
C TYR A 71 -0.13 -2.95 5.09
N VAL A 72 -1.34 -3.52 5.07
CA VAL A 72 -2.49 -2.98 4.35
C VAL A 72 -2.90 -1.62 4.94
N ARG A 73 -2.89 -1.47 6.27
CA ARG A 73 -3.18 -0.21 6.97
C ARG A 73 -2.21 0.89 6.56
N ILE A 74 -0.91 0.60 6.58
CA ILE A 74 0.15 1.55 6.22
C ILE A 74 0.08 1.88 4.72
N LEU A 75 -0.12 0.87 3.86
CA LEU A 75 -0.28 1.05 2.40
C LEU A 75 -1.45 1.96 2.07
N ARG A 76 -2.57 1.77 2.74
CA ARG A 76 -3.74 2.62 2.60
C ARG A 76 -3.41 4.08 2.95
N GLY A 77 -2.78 4.31 4.11
CA GLY A 77 -2.34 5.64 4.52
C GLY A 77 -1.41 6.30 3.50
N ALA A 78 -0.44 5.53 2.98
CA ALA A 78 0.49 5.97 1.95
C ALA A 78 -0.21 6.39 0.65
N ILE A 79 -1.16 5.58 0.18
CA ILE A 79 -1.92 5.86 -1.05
C ILE A 79 -2.84 7.09 -0.87
N VAL A 80 -3.46 7.24 0.30
CA VAL A 80 -4.28 8.43 0.60
C VAL A 80 -3.43 9.69 0.56
N LEU A 81 -2.27 9.69 1.23
CA LEU A 81 -1.34 10.83 1.18
C LEU A 81 -0.84 11.11 -0.24
N LEU A 82 -0.56 10.06 -1.01
CA LEU A 82 -0.15 10.16 -2.41
C LEU A 82 -1.24 10.87 -3.24
N LEU A 83 -2.49 10.43 -3.13
CA LEU A 83 -3.62 11.02 -3.87
C LEU A 83 -3.91 12.46 -3.42
N GLN A 84 -3.76 12.78 -2.14
CA GLN A 84 -3.91 14.15 -1.63
C GLN A 84 -2.86 15.12 -2.20
N ARG A 85 -1.64 14.64 -2.47
CA ARG A 85 -0.57 15.43 -3.07
C ARG A 85 -0.59 15.45 -4.61
N TRP A 86 -1.49 14.68 -5.22
CA TRP A 86 -1.56 14.55 -6.68
C TRP A 86 -2.30 15.73 -7.32
N ASP A 87 -1.59 16.82 -7.55
CA ASP A 87 -2.10 18.03 -8.21
C ASP A 87 -1.80 18.02 -9.72
N GLY A 88 -2.59 17.24 -10.46
CA GLY A 88 -2.47 17.09 -11.93
C GLY A 88 -1.27 16.27 -12.43
N GLN A 89 -0.23 16.11 -11.61
CA GLN A 89 0.97 15.31 -11.91
C GLN A 89 1.34 14.40 -10.72
N PRO A 90 1.95 13.23 -10.99
CA PRO A 90 2.43 12.34 -9.94
C PRO A 90 3.43 13.08 -9.01
N PRO A 91 3.21 13.10 -7.69
CA PRO A 91 4.22 13.61 -6.76
C PRO A 91 5.53 12.80 -6.81
N ASP A 92 6.60 13.38 -6.30
CA ASP A 92 7.89 12.70 -6.27
C ASP A 92 7.85 11.47 -5.34
N ALA A 93 8.38 10.34 -5.83
CA ALA A 93 8.35 9.07 -5.10
C ALA A 93 9.16 9.12 -3.80
N ASP A 94 10.26 9.88 -3.75
CA ASP A 94 11.05 10.07 -2.53
C ASP A 94 10.28 10.95 -1.54
N ALA A 95 9.57 11.98 -2.01
CA ALA A 95 8.72 12.82 -1.15
C ALA A 95 7.56 12.04 -0.53
N VAL A 96 6.96 11.10 -1.26
CA VAL A 96 5.90 10.23 -0.72
C VAL A 96 6.49 9.20 0.24
N SER A 97 7.63 8.58 -0.11
CA SER A 97 8.33 7.64 0.77
C SER A 97 8.75 8.28 2.09
N ALA A 98 9.23 9.53 2.05
CA ALA A 98 9.51 10.32 3.24
C ALA A 98 8.26 10.55 4.10
N ALA A 99 7.14 10.92 3.48
CA ALA A 99 5.89 11.12 4.22
C ALA A 99 5.31 9.82 4.81
N VAL A 100 5.49 8.69 4.13
CA VAL A 100 5.15 7.36 4.67
C VAL A 100 6.04 7.00 5.84
N ARG A 101 7.31 7.41 5.81
CA ARG A 101 8.22 7.27 6.93
C ARG A 101 7.73 8.02 8.17
N ASP A 102 7.09 9.17 7.97
CA ASP A 102 6.62 10.05 9.04
C ASP A 102 5.22 9.66 9.59
N LEU A 103 4.45 8.84 8.86
CA LEU A 103 3.08 8.41 9.20
C LEU A 103 2.94 7.62 10.52
N GLU A 104 4.04 7.16 11.11
CA GLU A 104 4.09 6.47 12.42
C GLU A 104 4.96 7.19 13.47
N ALA A 105 5.41 8.43 13.19
CA ALA A 105 6.10 9.21 14.23
C ALA A 105 5.11 9.80 15.27
N GLU A 106 3.81 9.61 15.07
CA GLU A 106 2.73 10.05 15.95
C GLU A 106 1.93 8.83 16.46
N ASP A 107 2.51 8.07 17.40
CA ASP A 107 1.78 7.34 18.45
C ASP A 107 2.73 7.03 19.64
#